data_AF-A0A382WPS3-F1
#
_entry.id   AF-A0A382WPS3-F1
#
_cell.length_a   1.000
_cell.length_b   1.000
_cell.length_c   1.000
_cell.angle_alpha   90.00
_cell.angle_beta   90.00
_cell.angle_gamma   90.00
#
_symmetry.space_group_name_H-M   'P 1'
#
loop_
_entity.id
_entity.type
_entity.pdbx_description
1 polymer ?
#
loop_
_entity_poly.entity_id
_entity_poly.type
_entity_poly.pdbx_seq_one_letter_code
_entity_poly.pdbx_strand_id
1 'polypeptide(L)'
;VSSPVSHVLPHIQVHSGYVPGEQPLGRQEVIKLNTNENPYPPSPYVVAAINDEISKLRLYPNPTSLPLREAIADLHDLEPNQVLVGNGSDDILNLCARCFADHDHPVGMTSPSYSLYSVLASLQHAPFVEVPFREGF
;
A
#
# COMPACT_ATOMS: atom_id res chain seq x y z
N VAL A 1 -31.87 -19.35 6.65
CA VAL A 1 -31.18 -18.45 5.70
C VAL A 1 -29.70 -18.81 5.75
N SER A 2 -29.04 -19.04 4.60
CA SER A 2 -27.60 -19.32 4.57
C SER A 2 -26.82 -18.15 5.19
N SER A 3 -25.77 -18.45 5.95
CA SER A 3 -24.88 -17.41 6.48
C SER A 3 -24.22 -16.66 5.32
N PRO A 4 -24.11 -15.31 5.34
CA PRO A 4 -23.38 -14.55 4.34
C PRO A 4 -21.96 -15.06 4.06
N VAL A 5 -21.32 -15.67 5.08
CA VAL A 5 -19.98 -16.29 4.97
C VAL A 5 -19.93 -17.40 3.91
N SER A 6 -21.03 -18.12 3.69
CA SER A 6 -21.08 -19.21 2.69
C SER A 6 -20.95 -18.73 1.25
N HIS A 7 -21.09 -17.43 1.00
CA HIS A 7 -20.91 -16.82 -0.33
C HIS A 7 -19.52 -16.21 -0.52
N VAL A 8 -18.70 -16.16 0.53
CA VAL A 8 -17.31 -15.67 0.45
C VAL A 8 -16.45 -16.69 -0.29
N LEU A 9 -15.55 -16.22 -1.16
CA LEU A 9 -14.66 -17.08 -1.93
C LEU A 9 -13.84 -18.02 -1.00
N PRO A 10 -13.64 -19.30 -1.36
CA PRO A 10 -12.98 -20.25 -0.48
C PRO A 10 -11.60 -19.82 0.03
N HIS A 11 -10.77 -19.23 -0.84
CA HIS A 11 -9.43 -18.75 -0.44
C HIS A 11 -9.48 -17.55 0.51
N ILE A 12 -10.56 -16.75 0.47
CA ILE A 12 -10.77 -15.65 1.41
C ILE A 12 -11.22 -16.17 2.77
N GLN A 13 -11.93 -17.29 2.84
CA GLN A 13 -12.34 -17.87 4.11
C GLN A 13 -11.16 -18.38 4.95
N VAL A 14 -10.05 -18.77 4.30
CA VAL A 14 -8.81 -19.24 4.94
C VAL A 14 -7.70 -18.18 4.95
N HIS A 15 -7.97 -16.99 4.42
CA HIS A 15 -7.04 -15.88 4.40
C HIS A 15 -6.69 -15.41 5.83
N SER A 16 -5.41 -15.19 6.09
CA SER A 16 -4.95 -14.51 7.30
C SER A 16 -4.62 -13.07 6.96
N GLY A 17 -5.32 -12.14 7.62
CA GLY A 17 -5.09 -10.71 7.43
C GLY A 17 -3.68 -10.28 7.88
N TYR A 18 -3.27 -9.11 7.42
CA TYR A 18 -2.03 -8.49 7.85
C TYR A 18 -2.01 -8.31 9.37
N VAL A 19 -0.91 -8.74 10.01
CA VAL A 19 -0.68 -8.55 11.44
C VAL A 19 0.28 -7.37 11.60
N PRO A 20 -0.20 -6.19 12.05
CA PRO A 20 0.67 -5.05 12.29
C PRO A 20 1.57 -5.31 13.51
N GLY A 21 2.73 -4.64 13.53
CA GLY A 21 3.54 -4.56 14.73
C GLY A 21 2.79 -3.88 15.88
N GLU A 22 3.14 -4.25 17.12
CA GLU A 22 2.54 -3.67 18.32
C GLU A 22 2.63 -2.14 18.29
N GLN A 23 1.52 -1.49 18.66
CA GLN A 23 1.45 -0.05 18.85
C GLN A 23 1.06 0.25 20.30
N PRO A 24 1.67 1.26 20.93
CA PRO A 24 1.25 1.73 22.24
C PRO A 24 -0.20 2.23 22.18
N LEU A 25 -1.03 1.79 23.12
CA LEU A 25 -2.45 2.15 23.19
C LEU A 25 -2.64 3.47 23.94
N GLY A 26 -3.38 4.42 23.36
CA GLY A 26 -3.90 5.60 24.05
C GLY A 26 -3.07 6.88 23.97
N ARG A 27 -3.15 7.72 25.02
CA ARG A 27 -2.54 9.07 25.14
C ARG A 27 -1.21 9.07 25.91
N GLN A 28 -0.52 7.95 25.98
CA GLN A 28 0.77 7.89 26.68
C GLN A 28 1.82 8.66 25.88
N GLU A 29 2.59 9.50 26.57
CA GLU A 29 3.79 10.09 25.98
C GLU A 29 4.83 8.99 25.78
N VAL A 30 5.12 8.68 24.52
CA VAL A 30 6.07 7.65 24.12
C VAL A 30 7.01 8.23 23.07
N ILE A 31 8.26 7.77 23.07
CA ILE A 31 9.16 7.99 21.93
C ILE A 31 8.87 6.87 20.92
N LYS A 32 8.16 7.21 19.84
CA LYS A 32 7.68 6.25 18.83
C LYS A 32 8.75 6.02 17.75
N LEU A 33 9.28 4.79 17.65
CA LEU A 33 10.37 4.43 16.73
C LEU A 33 10.13 3.08 16.01
N ASN A 34 8.88 2.63 15.89
CA ASN A 34 8.52 1.27 15.46
C ASN A 34 7.90 1.16 14.05
N THR A 35 7.65 2.27 13.34
CA THR A 35 6.99 2.25 12.01
C THR A 35 7.67 3.12 10.97
N ASN A 36 8.94 3.50 11.18
CA ASN A 36 9.74 4.30 10.25
C ASN A 36 9.13 5.66 9.86
N GLU A 37 8.31 6.26 10.73
CA GLU A 37 7.77 7.60 10.50
C GLU A 37 8.88 8.65 10.52
N ASN A 38 8.72 9.70 9.70
CA ASN A 38 9.65 10.81 9.71
C ASN A 38 9.50 11.61 11.03
N PRO A 39 10.60 11.93 11.74
CA PRO A 39 10.51 12.67 13.00
C PRO A 39 10.18 14.16 12.82
N TYR A 40 10.26 14.70 11.60
CA TYR A 40 10.01 16.10 11.30
C TYR A 40 8.59 16.35 10.79
N PRO A 41 8.02 17.54 11.01
CA PRO A 41 6.79 17.96 10.36
C PRO A 41 6.92 17.97 8.83
N PRO A 42 5.79 17.91 8.09
CA PRO A 42 5.81 18.10 6.65
C PRO A 42 6.29 19.52 6.30
N SER A 43 6.69 19.70 5.04
CA SER A 43 7.06 21.01 4.51
C SER A 43 5.98 22.07 4.76
N PRO A 44 6.33 23.32 5.14
CA PRO A 44 5.35 24.39 5.33
C PRO A 44 4.55 24.68 4.05
N TYR A 45 5.11 24.41 2.86
CA TYR A 45 4.38 24.53 1.59
C TYR A 45 3.24 23.50 1.46
N VAL A 46 3.41 22.30 2.02
CA VAL A 46 2.36 21.28 2.06
C VAL A 46 1.22 21.73 2.97
N VAL A 47 1.54 22.32 4.13
CA VAL A 47 0.54 22.84 5.06
C VAL A 47 -0.29 23.95 4.42
N ALA A 48 0.35 24.89 3.72
CA ALA A 48 -0.34 25.95 2.99
C ALA A 48 -1.27 25.39 1.90
N ALA A 49 -0.76 24.48 1.05
CA ALA A 49 -1.54 23.89 -0.04
C ALA A 49 -2.77 23.11 0.47
N ILE A 50 -2.64 22.37 1.58
CA ILE A 50 -3.78 21.67 2.20
C ILE A 50 -4.84 22.68 2.64
N ASN A 51 -4.45 23.76 3.33
CA ASN A 51 -5.40 24.76 3.83
C ASN A 51 -6.20 25.43 2.70
N ASP A 52 -5.57 25.68 1.56
CA ASP A 52 -6.23 26.27 0.38
C ASP A 52 -7.28 25.34 -0.25
N GLU A 53 -7.10 24.01 -0.12
CA GLU A 53 -8.00 23.00 -0.70
C GLU A 53 -9.22 22.67 0.19
N ILE A 54 -9.17 22.94 1.51
CA ILE A 54 -10.24 22.57 2.45
C ILE A 54 -11.62 23.10 2.00
N SER A 55 -11.68 24.31 1.46
CA SER A 55 -12.93 24.94 1.02
C SER A 55 -13.58 24.27 -0.21
N LYS A 56 -12.85 23.38 -0.90
CA LYS A 56 -13.25 22.74 -2.16
C LYS A 56 -13.70 21.29 -1.99
N LEU A 57 -13.65 20.72 -0.78
CA LEU A 57 -13.94 19.30 -0.49
C LEU A 57 -15.35 18.79 -0.87
N ARG A 58 -16.28 19.68 -1.26
CA ARG A 58 -17.58 19.30 -1.84
C ARG A 58 -17.47 18.78 -3.29
N LEU A 59 -16.31 18.93 -3.91
CA LEU A 59 -16.04 18.54 -5.29
C LEU A 59 -15.23 17.24 -5.32
N TYR A 60 -15.46 16.42 -6.35
CA TYR A 60 -14.55 15.31 -6.63
C TYR A 60 -13.16 15.84 -7.03
N PRO A 61 -12.07 15.12 -6.67
CA PRO A 61 -10.72 15.49 -7.08
C PRO A 61 -10.51 15.25 -8.59
N ASN A 62 -9.35 15.66 -9.11
CA ASN A 62 -8.96 15.30 -10.47
C ASN A 62 -8.91 13.77 -10.62
N PRO A 63 -9.70 13.16 -11.51
CA PRO A 63 -9.84 11.70 -11.59
C PRO A 63 -8.57 10.98 -12.09
N THR A 64 -7.61 11.71 -12.65
CA THR A 64 -6.39 11.15 -13.25
C THR A 64 -5.12 11.53 -12.48
N SER A 65 -5.24 12.41 -11.47
CA SER A 65 -4.11 13.00 -10.75
C SER A 65 -3.04 13.61 -11.68
N LEU A 66 -3.43 14.10 -12.87
CA LEU A 66 -2.50 14.55 -13.92
C LEU A 66 -1.44 15.55 -13.42
N PRO A 67 -1.77 16.63 -12.68
CA PRO A 67 -0.76 17.57 -12.22
C PRO A 67 0.30 16.93 -11.30
N LEU A 68 -0.08 15.93 -10.50
CA LEU A 68 0.87 15.20 -9.65
C LEU A 68 1.75 14.28 -10.51
N ARG A 69 1.16 13.63 -11.53
CA ARG A 69 1.92 12.76 -12.44
C ARG A 69 2.96 13.55 -13.24
N GLU A 70 2.60 14.74 -13.72
CA GLU A 70 3.53 15.65 -14.40
C GLU A 70 4.68 16.05 -13.46
N ALA A 71 4.37 16.49 -12.23
CA ALA A 71 5.39 16.88 -11.27
C ALA A 71 6.36 15.74 -10.89
N ILE A 72 5.85 14.51 -10.71
CA ILE A 72 6.68 13.33 -10.43
C ILE A 72 7.51 12.95 -11.67
N ALA A 73 6.91 13.03 -12.86
CA ALA A 73 7.58 12.70 -14.11
C ALA A 73 8.77 13.64 -14.36
N ASP A 74 8.56 14.95 -14.21
CA ASP A 74 9.61 15.97 -14.32
C ASP A 74 10.72 15.76 -13.28
N LEU A 75 10.39 15.37 -12.05
CA LEU A 75 11.37 15.12 -10.99
C LEU A 75 12.29 13.92 -11.27
N HIS A 76 11.79 12.92 -12.00
CA HIS A 76 12.47 11.65 -12.22
C HIS A 76 12.88 11.42 -13.68
N ASP A 77 12.81 12.44 -14.54
CA ASP A 77 13.10 12.36 -15.98
C ASP A 77 12.27 11.27 -16.70
N LEU A 78 10.96 11.24 -16.44
CA LEU A 78 9.99 10.30 -17.02
C LEU A 78 8.91 11.04 -17.82
N GLU A 79 8.12 10.28 -18.58
CA GLU A 79 6.87 10.76 -19.16
C GLU A 79 5.69 10.57 -18.17
N PRO A 80 4.67 11.46 -18.15
CA PRO A 80 3.52 11.31 -17.26
C PRO A 80 2.77 9.98 -17.39
N ASN A 81 2.81 9.34 -18.56
CA ASN A 81 2.21 8.02 -18.80
C ASN A 81 2.98 6.85 -18.15
N GLN A 82 4.20 7.08 -17.65
CA GLN A 82 5.00 6.14 -16.87
C GLN A 82 4.76 6.25 -15.36
N VAL A 83 3.96 7.24 -14.92
CA VAL A 83 3.64 7.47 -13.50
C VAL A 83 2.21 7.03 -13.18
N LEU A 84 2.07 6.19 -12.16
CA LEU A 84 0.80 5.79 -11.57
C LEU A 84 0.69 6.37 -10.15
N VAL A 85 -0.46 6.99 -9.84
CA VAL A 85 -0.77 7.55 -8.52
C VAL A 85 -1.83 6.68 -7.84
N GLY A 86 -1.55 6.23 -6.62
CA GLY A 86 -2.48 5.47 -5.77
C GLY A 86 -2.55 6.06 -4.38
N ASN A 87 -3.47 5.55 -3.56
CA ASN A 87 -3.63 6.01 -2.18
C ASN A 87 -2.63 5.32 -1.23
N GLY A 88 -1.34 5.60 -1.43
CA GLY A 88 -0.22 4.89 -0.82
C GLY A 88 0.28 3.73 -1.68
N SER A 89 1.51 3.29 -1.45
CA SER A 89 2.14 2.24 -2.26
C SER A 89 1.44 0.88 -2.13
N ASP A 90 0.78 0.60 -1.01
CA ASP A 90 0.03 -0.66 -0.81
C ASP A 90 -1.12 -0.82 -1.81
N ASP A 91 -1.79 0.28 -2.16
CA ASP A 91 -2.82 0.29 -3.20
C ASP A 91 -2.22 -0.09 -4.56
N ILE A 92 -1.05 0.46 -4.88
CA ILE A 92 -0.32 0.13 -6.12
C ILE A 92 0.15 -1.33 -6.12
N LEU A 93 0.68 -1.83 -5.01
CA LEU A 93 1.09 -3.23 -4.87
C LEU A 93 -0.11 -4.18 -5.04
N ASN A 94 -1.27 -3.82 -4.48
CA ASN A 94 -2.50 -4.58 -4.65
C ASN A 94 -2.97 -4.59 -6.11
N LEU A 95 -2.91 -3.44 -6.81
CA LEU A 95 -3.21 -3.37 -8.24
C LEU A 95 -2.25 -4.25 -9.06
N CYS A 96 -0.95 -4.23 -8.75
CA CYS A 96 0.03 -5.11 -9.40
C CYS A 96 -0.31 -6.58 -9.20
N ALA A 97 -0.62 -7.00 -7.95
CA ALA A 97 -1.03 -8.38 -7.67
C ALA A 97 -2.29 -8.76 -8.46
N ARG A 98 -3.30 -7.90 -8.52
CA ARG A 98 -4.54 -8.15 -9.27
C ARG A 98 -4.34 -8.26 -10.78
N CYS A 99 -3.36 -7.55 -11.33
CA CYS A 99 -3.06 -7.55 -12.77
C CYS A 99 -2.23 -8.75 -13.20
N PHE A 100 -1.35 -9.25 -12.33
CA PHE A 100 -0.26 -10.15 -12.74
C PHE A 100 -0.12 -11.44 -11.92
N ALA A 101 -0.91 -11.62 -10.86
CA ALA A 101 -0.85 -12.82 -10.02
C ALA A 101 -2.18 -13.57 -10.04
N ASP A 102 -2.08 -14.89 -10.15
CA ASP A 102 -3.19 -15.84 -10.04
C ASP A 102 -2.63 -17.22 -9.64
N HIS A 103 -3.43 -18.27 -9.78
CA HIS A 103 -3.01 -19.64 -9.46
C HIS A 103 -1.74 -20.08 -10.21
N ASP A 104 -1.56 -19.66 -11.45
CA ASP A 104 -0.46 -20.06 -12.33
C ASP A 104 0.71 -19.06 -12.32
N HIS A 105 0.47 -17.86 -11.79
CA HIS A 105 1.45 -16.77 -11.68
C HIS A 105 1.74 -16.42 -10.21
N PRO A 106 2.76 -17.04 -9.59
CA PRO A 106 3.05 -16.85 -8.18
C PRO A 106 3.68 -15.49 -7.85
N VAL A 107 3.47 -15.02 -6.62
CA VAL A 107 4.16 -13.83 -6.07
C VAL A 107 5.39 -14.26 -5.28
N GLY A 108 6.54 -13.67 -5.59
CA GLY A 108 7.81 -13.94 -4.91
C GLY A 108 8.29 -12.78 -4.02
N MET A 109 8.93 -13.09 -2.90
CA MET A 109 9.54 -12.10 -2.00
C MET A 109 10.84 -12.63 -1.39
N THR A 110 11.84 -11.77 -1.19
CA THR A 110 12.98 -12.10 -0.33
C THR A 110 12.56 -12.14 1.14
N SER A 111 12.99 -13.14 1.92
CA SER A 111 12.59 -13.28 3.32
C SER A 111 13.79 -13.13 4.27
N PRO A 112 13.76 -12.17 5.24
CA PRO A 112 12.62 -11.31 5.61
C PRO A 112 12.45 -10.06 4.72
N SER A 113 11.22 -9.66 4.45
CA SER A 113 10.89 -8.37 3.82
C SER A 113 9.49 -7.92 4.27
N TYR A 114 8.69 -7.34 3.38
CA TYR A 114 7.38 -6.81 3.73
C TYR A 114 6.28 -7.87 3.67
N SER A 115 5.78 -8.27 4.85
CA SER A 115 4.77 -9.33 4.99
C SER A 115 3.43 -9.06 4.30
N LEU A 116 3.18 -7.82 3.83
CA LEU A 116 2.00 -7.53 3.03
C LEU A 116 1.98 -8.30 1.69
N TYR A 117 3.12 -8.65 1.11
CA TYR A 117 3.13 -9.35 -0.19
C TYR A 117 2.44 -10.72 -0.12
N SER A 118 2.59 -11.47 0.97
CA SER A 118 1.91 -12.77 1.14
C SER A 118 0.40 -12.58 1.35
N VAL A 119 0.01 -11.52 2.06
CA VAL A 119 -1.39 -11.12 2.24
C VAL A 119 -2.02 -10.82 0.87
N LEU A 120 -1.39 -9.99 0.05
CA LEU A 120 -1.88 -9.64 -1.29
C LEU A 120 -1.96 -10.85 -2.23
N ALA A 121 -0.95 -11.74 -2.21
CA ALA A 121 -0.96 -12.97 -3.00
C ALA A 121 -2.15 -13.88 -2.63
N SER A 122 -2.39 -14.05 -1.33
CA SER A 122 -3.50 -14.90 -0.86
C SER A 122 -4.89 -14.33 -1.21
N LEU A 123 -5.03 -13.00 -1.28
CA LEU A 123 -6.27 -12.35 -1.76
C LEU A 123 -6.55 -12.65 -3.25
N GLN A 124 -5.51 -12.93 -4.04
CA GLN A 124 -5.65 -13.32 -5.45
C GLN A 124 -5.65 -14.84 -5.67
N HIS A 125 -5.67 -15.63 -4.58
CA HIS A 125 -5.49 -17.08 -4.65
C HIS A 125 -4.19 -17.50 -5.37
N ALA A 126 -3.17 -16.64 -5.32
CA ALA A 126 -1.88 -16.88 -5.96
C ALA A 126 -0.93 -17.62 -4.99
N PRO A 127 -0.12 -18.57 -5.48
CA PRO A 127 0.94 -19.15 -4.67
C PRO A 127 1.96 -18.08 -4.26
N PHE A 128 2.51 -18.21 -3.05
CA PHE A 128 3.54 -17.31 -2.54
C PHE A 128 4.87 -18.05 -2.38
N VAL A 129 5.95 -17.45 -2.88
CA VAL A 129 7.28 -18.03 -2.87
C VAL A 129 8.24 -17.14 -2.08
N GLU A 130 8.78 -17.67 -0.99
CA GLU A 130 9.81 -17.00 -0.21
C GLU A 130 11.21 -17.39 -0.68
N VAL A 131 12.07 -16.39 -0.85
CA VAL A 131 13.47 -16.55 -1.22
C VAL A 131 14.33 -16.09 -0.04
N PRO A 132 14.99 -16.98 0.72
CA PRO A 132 15.79 -16.57 1.86
C PRO A 132 17.00 -15.74 1.42
N PHE A 133 17.41 -14.77 2.25
CA PHE A 133 18.71 -14.12 2.07
C PHE A 133 19.84 -15.14 2.21
N ARG A 134 20.95 -14.89 1.51
CA ARG A 134 22.17 -15.65 1.68
C ARG A 134 22.85 -15.23 2.98
N GLU A 135 23.64 -16.12 3.55
CA GLU A 135 24.48 -15.79 4.70
C GLU A 135 25.38 -14.58 4.37
N GLY A 136 25.35 -13.56 5.23
CA GLY A 136 26.10 -12.31 5.06
C GLY A 136 25.39 -11.18 4.30
N PHE A 137 24.10 -11.35 3.97
CA PHE A 137 23.22 -10.32 3.43
C PHE A 137 22.01 -10.06 4.33
#